data_AF-W6MNQ8-F1
#
_entry.id   AF-W6MNQ8-F1
#
_cell.length_a   1.000
_cell.length_b   1.000
_cell.length_c   1.000
_cell.angle_alpha   90.00
_cell.angle_beta   90.00
_cell.angle_gamma   90.00
#
_symmetry.space_group_name_H-M   'P 1'
#
loop_
_entity.id
_entity.type
_entity.pdbx_description
1 polymer ?
#
loop_
_entity_poly.entity_id
_entity_poly.type
_entity_poly.pdbx_seq_one_letter_code
_entity_poly.pdbx_strand_id
1 'polypeptide(L)' 'MGRTAVIDGQFTEVKLSDYQGKYLVFFFYPLDFTFVCPTEILAFNDRVDEFR' A
#
# COMPACT_ATOMS: atom_id res chain seq x y z
N MET A 1 -11.16 -3.87 -14.55
CA MET A 1 -11.83 -2.71 -13.94
C MET A 1 -10.96 -2.30 -12.76
N GLY A 2 -10.34 -1.12 -12.81
CA GLY A 2 -9.47 -0.66 -11.74
C GLY A 2 -10.28 -0.23 -10.51
N ARG A 3 -9.57 0.04 -9.41
CA ARG A 3 -10.13 0.65 -8.20
C ARG A 3 -9.38 1.94 -7.91
N THR A 4 -10.06 2.89 -7.28
CA THR A 4 -9.44 4.14 -6.86
C THR A 4 -8.49 3.89 -5.68
N ALA A 5 -7.26 4.36 -5.79
CA ALA A 5 -6.28 4.41 -4.71
C ALA A 5 -5.73 5.84 -4.55
N VAL A 6 -5.08 6.09 -3.42
CA VAL A 6 -4.38 7.36 -3.16
C VAL A 6 -2.88 7.14 -3.38
N ILE A 7 -2.29 7.87 -4.32
CA ILE A 7 -0.84 7.89 -4.59
C ILE A 7 -0.36 9.33 -4.50
N ASP A 8 0.65 9.61 -3.67
CA ASP A 8 1.18 10.96 -3.43
C ASP A 8 0.09 12.01 -3.09
N GLY A 9 -0.94 11.58 -2.35
CA GLY A 9 -2.07 12.42 -1.97
C GLY A 9 -3.13 12.66 -3.06
N GLN A 10 -3.00 12.03 -4.23
CA GLN A 10 -3.95 12.15 -5.35
C GLN A 10 -4.73 10.86 -5.56
N PHE A 11 -6.01 11.00 -5.91
CA PHE A 11 -6.85 9.87 -6.32
C PHE A 11 -6.50 9.44 -7.74
N THR A 12 -6.16 8.16 -7.91
CA THR A 12 -5.82 7.56 -9.20
C THR A 12 -6.44 6.17 -9.33
N GLU A 13 -6.64 5.71 -10.57
CA GLU A 13 -7.15 4.37 -10.84
C GLU A 13 -5.98 3.38 -10.91
N VAL A 14 -6.04 2.32 -10.10
CA VAL A 14 -5.03 1.25 -10.07
C VAL A 14 -5.65 -0.11 -10.33
N LYS A 15 -4.89 -1.00 -10.98
CA LYS A 15 -5.25 -2.40 -11.19
C LYS A 15 -4.09 -3.30 -10.81
N LEU A 16 -4.40 -4.52 -10.34
CA LEU A 16 -3.37 -5.49 -9.94
C LEU A 16 -2.43 -5.83 -11.10
N SER A 17 -2.91 -5.74 -12.35
CA SER A 17 -2.08 -5.97 -13.53
C SER A 17 -1.02 -4.89 -13.78
N ASP A 18 -1.11 -3.71 -13.16
CA ASP A 18 -0.08 -2.66 -13.27
C ASP A 18 1.25 -3.08 -12.61
N TYR A 19 1.20 -4.07 -11.71
CA TYR A 19 2.34 -4.56 -10.95
C TYR A 19 2.93 -5.87 -11.51
N GLN A 20 2.49 -6.30 -12.70
CA GLN A 20 3.03 -7.51 -13.34
C GLN A 20 4.54 -7.37 -13.62
N GLY A 21 5.28 -8.45 -13.39
CA GLY A 21 6.73 -8.48 -13.56
C GLY A 21 7.51 -7.87 -12.38
N LYS A 22 6.83 -7.41 -11.32
CA LYS A 22 7.45 -6.93 -10.07
C LYS A 22 7.02 -7.81 -8.90
N TYR A 23 7.86 -7.90 -7.87
CA TYR A 23 7.41 -8.40 -6.58
C TYR A 23 6.48 -7.36 -5.94
N LEU A 24 5.29 -7.80 -5.52
CA LEU A 24 4.28 -6.94 -4.91
C LEU A 24 4.03 -7.38 -3.47
N VAL A 25 4.37 -6.52 -2.51
CA VAL A 25 3.94 -6.65 -1.12
C VAL A 25 2.56 -5.99 -1.02
N PHE A 26 1.52 -6.82 -0.86
CA PHE A 26 0.14 -6.36 -0.73
C PHE A 26 -0.45 -6.89 0.59
N PHE A 27 -0.80 -6.00 1.49
CA PHE A 27 -1.34 -6.34 2.82
C PHE A 27 -2.64 -5.58 3.10
N PHE A 28 -3.48 -6.20 3.91
CA PHE A 28 -4.74 -5.63 4.38
C PHE A 28 -4.60 -5.32 5.86
N TYR A 29 -5.06 -4.15 6.28
CA TYR A 29 -5.20 -3.80 7.68
C TYR A 29 -6.68 -3.49 7.99
N PRO A 30 -7.13 -3.64 9.25
CA PRO A 30 -8.56 -3.74 9.55
C PRO A 30 -9.34 -2.45 9.30
N LEU A 31 -8.82 -1.32 9.80
CA LEU A 31 -9.48 -0.01 9.73
C LEU A 31 -8.52 1.11 10.14
N ASP A 32 -8.65 2.28 9.51
CA ASP A 32 -7.97 3.52 9.90
C ASP A 32 -8.39 3.99 11.30
N PHE A 33 -7.46 4.64 12.02
CA PHE A 33 -7.74 5.27 13.33
C PHE A 33 -8.27 4.33 14.42
N THR A 34 -7.83 3.08 14.42
CA THR A 34 -8.14 2.12 15.50
C THR A 34 -7.06 2.08 16.59
N PHE A 35 -7.37 1.41 17.71
CA PHE A 35 -6.45 1.21 18.84
C PHE A 35 -5.27 0.27 18.54
N VAL A 36 -5.30 -0.39 17.38
CA VAL A 36 -4.15 -1.12 16.86
C VAL A 36 -3.20 -0.07 16.29
N CYS A 37 -2.08 0.13 16.98
CA CYS A 37 -1.07 1.12 16.63
C CYS A 37 -0.65 0.94 15.15
N PRO A 38 -0.46 2.00 14.35
CA PRO A 38 -0.06 1.91 12.94
C PRO A 38 1.39 1.44 12.75
N THR A 39 1.97 0.76 13.74
CA THR A 39 3.37 0.31 13.77
C THR A 39 3.72 -0.55 12.57
N GLU A 40 2.77 -1.35 12.07
CA GLU A 40 2.98 -2.19 10.88
C GLU A 40 3.20 -1.33 9.63
N ILE A 41 2.34 -0.33 9.41
CA ILE A 41 2.41 0.56 8.24
C ILE A 41 3.71 1.38 8.27
N LEU A 42 4.07 1.91 9.44
CA LEU A 42 5.30 2.69 9.62
C LEU A 42 6.56 1.83 9.37
N ALA A 43 6.60 0.61 9.92
CA ALA A 43 7.73 -0.29 9.74
C ALA A 43 7.97 -0.69 8.28
N PHE A 44 6.90 -0.89 7.50
CA PHE A 44 7.02 -1.12 6.06
C PHE A 44 7.50 0.12 5.32
N ASN A 45 6.99 1.31 5.69
CA ASN A 45 7.40 2.56 5.06
C ASN A 45 8.88 2.86 5.30
N ASP A 46 9.38 2.66 6.53
CA ASP A 46 10.78 2.90 6.89
C ASP A 46 11.76 1.99 6.14
N ARG A 47 11.28 0.83 5.68
CA ARG A 47 12.07 -0.19 4.96
C ARG A 47 11.69 -0.31 3.49
N VAL A 48 10.94 0.64 2.92
CA VAL A 48 10.41 0.53 1.56
C VAL A 48 11.53 0.37 0.51
N ASP A 49 12.70 0.95 0.78
CA ASP A 49 13.88 0.83 -0.10
C ASP A 49 14.47 -0.59 -0.13
N GLU A 50 14.21 -1.44 0.88
CA GLU A 50 14.61 -2.85 0.87
C GLU A 50 13.80 -3.70 -0.13
N PHE A 51 12.67 -3.16 -0.63
CA PHE A 51 11.74 -3.86 -1.54
C PHE A 51 11.75 -3.30 -2.98
N ARG A 52 12.61 -2.34 -3.29
CA ARG A 52 12.69 -1.68 -4.62
C ARG A 52 13.43 -2.50 -5.67
#